data_AF-A0A7R8W047-F1
#
_entry.id   AF-A0A7R8W047-F1
#
_cell.length_a   1.000
_cell.length_b   1.000
_cell.length_c   1.000
_cell.angle_alpha   90.00
_cell.angle_beta   90.00
_cell.angle_gamma   90.00
#
_symmetry.space_group_name_H-M   'P 1'
#
loop_
_entity.id
_entity.type
_entity.pdbx_description
1 polymer ?
#
loop_
_entity_poly.entity_id
_entity_poly.type
_entity_poly.pdbx_seq_one_letter_code
_entity_poly.pdbx_strand_id
1 'polypeptide(L)'
;MSHCRSSERVTLGDWHELRLSRTGRLAILEVDDLPATQTMTPGAFTQLSLPQNLYIGGVPNFDMVSPKVRIRTSFVGCIQKVVINNQPLQILAGALGGVNVDNCPHPCVARPCGERGHCVPQLDYFTCSCGPGFDDPQCQQHAAPVLLDDIPVPRFTGDSFLHYSDPDTIRRSVT
;
A
#
# COMPACT_ATOMS: atom_id res chain seq x y z
N MET A 1 19.89 -21.80 -11.86
CA MET A 1 18.94 -21.17 -10.91
C MET A 1 18.14 -20.17 -11.72
N SER A 2 16.82 -20.31 -11.77
CA SER A 2 15.96 -19.27 -12.34
C SER A 2 15.75 -18.18 -11.28
N HIS A 3 16.05 -16.94 -11.65
CA HIS A 3 15.76 -15.76 -10.85
C HIS A 3 14.79 -14.91 -11.65
N CYS A 4 13.66 -14.54 -11.05
CA CYS A 4 12.75 -13.57 -11.66
C CYS A 4 13.30 -12.16 -11.40
N ARG A 5 13.49 -11.38 -12.45
CA ARG A 5 14.02 -10.00 -12.41
C ARG A 5 13.27 -9.18 -13.44
N SER A 6 13.06 -7.89 -13.17
CA SER A 6 12.55 -6.97 -14.18
C SER A 6 13.50 -6.91 -15.39
N SER A 7 12.94 -6.64 -16.57
CA SER A 7 13.71 -6.38 -17.80
C SER A 7 14.48 -5.06 -17.73
N GLU A 8 13.99 -4.10 -16.95
CA GLU A 8 14.59 -2.78 -16.80
C GLU A 8 15.13 -2.57 -15.39
N ARG A 9 16.07 -1.63 -15.28
CA ARG A 9 16.59 -1.22 -13.98
C ARG A 9 15.63 -0.21 -13.37
N VAL A 10 15.33 -0.40 -12.09
CA VAL A 10 14.67 0.62 -11.28
C VAL A 10 15.62 1.80 -11.07
N THR A 11 15.05 3.00 -10.98
CA THR A 11 15.79 4.19 -10.60
C THR A 11 16.01 4.19 -9.08
N LEU A 12 17.02 4.92 -8.62
CA LEU A 12 17.32 5.02 -7.19
C LEU A 12 16.80 6.35 -6.67
N GLY A 13 16.14 6.30 -5.51
CA GLY A 13 15.55 7.49 -4.88
C GLY A 13 14.08 7.73 -5.27
N ASP A 14 13.59 7.04 -6.30
CA ASP A 14 12.20 7.11 -6.71
C ASP A 14 11.37 5.97 -6.10
N TRP A 15 10.07 6.18 -6.03
CA TRP A 15 9.13 5.16 -5.60
C TRP A 15 8.84 4.18 -6.73
N HIS A 16 8.78 2.90 -6.39
CA HIS A 16 8.41 1.83 -7.29
C HIS A 16 7.33 0.94 -6.68
N GLU A 17 6.40 0.45 -7.50
CA GLU A 17 5.43 -0.56 -7.11
C GLU A 17 5.86 -1.93 -7.61
N LEU A 18 5.92 -2.93 -6.73
CA LEU A 18 6.29 -4.29 -7.10
C LEU A 18 5.14 -5.24 -6.79
N ARG A 19 4.71 -6.00 -7.79
CA ARG A 19 3.70 -7.06 -7.63
C ARG A 19 4.33 -8.41 -7.94
N LEU A 20 4.39 -9.27 -6.94
CA LEU A 20 4.92 -10.63 -7.06
C LEU A 20 3.79 -11.62 -6.80
N SER A 21 3.53 -12.51 -7.76
CA SER A 21 2.62 -13.63 -7.59
C SER A 21 3.32 -14.95 -7.88
N ARG A 22 2.86 -16.01 -7.22
CA ARG A 22 3.33 -17.37 -7.48
C ARG A 22 2.16 -18.34 -7.45
N THR A 23 1.97 -19.05 -8.56
CA THR A 23 0.97 -20.11 -8.70
C THR A 23 1.67 -21.42 -9.05
N GLY A 24 1.73 -22.33 -8.09
CA GLY A 24 2.53 -23.56 -8.20
C GLY A 24 4.01 -23.25 -8.40
N ARG A 25 4.51 -23.51 -9.61
CA ARG A 25 5.91 -23.24 -10.00
C ARG A 25 6.08 -21.95 -10.82
N LEU A 26 4.99 -21.38 -11.32
CA LEU A 26 5.02 -20.14 -12.09
C LEU A 26 5.12 -18.96 -11.12
N ALA A 27 6.18 -18.16 -11.25
CA ALA A 27 6.32 -16.88 -10.58
C ALA A 27 6.20 -15.75 -11.62
N ILE A 28 5.45 -14.72 -11.29
CA ILE A 28 5.23 -13.53 -12.12
C ILE A 28 5.63 -12.31 -11.30
N LEU A 29 6.51 -11.49 -11.85
CA LEU A 29 6.94 -10.22 -11.27
C LEU A 29 6.55 -9.08 -12.21
N GLU A 30 5.81 -8.13 -11.67
CA GLU A 30 5.53 -6.83 -12.28
C GLU A 30 6.23 -5.75 -11.45
N VAL A 31 6.88 -4.81 -12.13
CA VAL A 31 7.54 -3.67 -11.52
C VAL A 31 7.03 -2.43 -12.24
N ASP A 32 6.39 -1.55 -11.49
CA ASP A 32 5.65 -0.40 -11.99
C ASP A 32 4.62 -0.82 -13.04
N ASP A 33 4.54 -0.11 -14.16
CA ASP A 33 3.69 -0.44 -15.31
C ASP A 33 4.45 -1.19 -16.42
N LEU A 34 5.61 -1.79 -16.09
CA LEU A 34 6.41 -2.55 -17.04
C LEU A 34 5.82 -3.95 -17.30
N PRO A 35 6.10 -4.54 -18.48
CA PRO A 35 5.65 -5.89 -18.80
C PRO A 35 6.05 -6.92 -17.74
N ALA A 36 5.08 -7.76 -17.35
CA ALA A 36 5.28 -8.81 -16.37
C ALA A 36 6.37 -9.81 -16.83
N THR A 37 7.37 -10.03 -15.97
CA THR A 37 8.38 -11.06 -16.19
C THR A 37 7.96 -12.37 -15.53
N GLN A 38 8.11 -13.48 -16.25
CA GLN A 38 7.70 -14.80 -15.80
C GLN A 38 8.89 -15.74 -15.65
N THR A 39 8.85 -16.59 -14.63
CA THR A 39 9.86 -17.65 -14.44
C THR A 39 9.23 -18.89 -13.83
N MET A 40 9.77 -20.05 -14.20
CA MET A 40 9.40 -21.33 -13.60
C MET A 40 10.45 -21.76 -12.57
N THR A 41 10.02 -22.13 -11.36
CA THR A 41 10.93 -22.70 -10.37
C THR A 41 11.36 -24.11 -10.80
N PRO A 42 12.64 -24.50 -10.63
CA PRO A 42 13.12 -25.83 -10.99
C PRO A 42 12.57 -26.91 -10.03
N GLY A 43 12.58 -28.17 -10.47
CA GLY A 43 12.09 -29.30 -9.69
C GLY A 43 10.58 -29.51 -9.76
N ALA A 44 10.05 -30.53 -9.06
CA ALA A 44 8.65 -30.96 -9.16
C ALA A 44 7.71 -30.32 -8.11
N PHE A 45 8.27 -29.70 -7.07
CA PHE A 45 7.48 -29.17 -5.96
C PHE A 45 6.72 -27.90 -6.38
N THR A 46 5.41 -27.92 -6.16
CA THR A 46 4.50 -26.78 -6.42
C THR A 46 4.21 -25.97 -5.16
N GLN A 47 4.27 -26.60 -3.99
CA GLN A 47 3.97 -25.99 -2.71
C GLN A 47 5.19 -25.23 -2.13
N LEU A 48 4.90 -24.24 -1.27
CA LEU A 48 5.88 -23.48 -0.52
C LEU A 48 5.43 -23.41 0.94
N SER A 49 6.26 -23.93 1.84
CA SER A 49 6.05 -23.82 3.28
C SER A 49 7.02 -22.78 3.84
N LEU A 50 6.49 -21.76 4.52
CA LEU A 50 7.26 -20.69 5.16
C LEU A 50 6.98 -20.71 6.67
N PRO A 51 7.65 -21.59 7.44
CA PRO A 51 7.39 -21.74 8.87
C PRO A 51 8.00 -20.61 9.74
N GLN A 52 8.84 -19.76 9.14
CA GLN A 52 9.56 -18.69 9.82
C GLN A 52 8.78 -17.37 9.72
N ASN A 53 9.09 -16.44 10.63
CA ASN A 53 8.57 -15.07 10.55
C ASN A 53 8.94 -14.41 9.22
N LEU A 54 8.08 -13.50 8.78
CA LEU A 54 8.36 -12.63 7.63
C LEU A 54 9.35 -11.54 8.04
N TYR A 55 10.41 -11.38 7.25
CA TYR A 55 11.39 -10.33 7.41
C TYR A 55 11.30 -9.35 6.24
N ILE A 56 11.22 -8.05 6.56
CA ILE A 56 11.17 -6.96 5.59
C ILE A 56 12.37 -6.05 5.86
N GLY A 57 13.08 -5.64 4.82
CA GLY A 57 14.25 -4.77 4.92
C GLY A 57 15.55 -5.49 5.29
N GLY A 58 15.52 -6.59 6.03
CA GLY A 58 16.73 -7.35 6.36
C GLY A 58 16.47 -8.49 7.35
N VAL A 59 17.50 -9.26 7.67
CA VAL A 59 17.43 -10.35 8.66
C VAL A 59 18.46 -10.12 9.78
N PRO A 60 18.22 -10.61 11.00
CA PRO A 60 19.15 -10.45 12.13
C PRO A 60 20.51 -11.10 11.90
N ASN A 61 20.53 -12.25 11.20
CA ASN A 61 21.74 -12.97 10.83
C ASN A 61 21.55 -13.60 9.43
N PHE A 62 22.42 -13.27 8.47
CA PHE A 62 22.37 -13.81 7.11
C PHE A 62 22.72 -15.30 7.01
N ASP A 63 23.23 -15.92 8.07
CA ASP A 63 23.46 -17.37 8.12
C ASP A 63 22.16 -18.16 8.27
N MET A 64 21.05 -17.51 8.70
CA MET A 64 19.76 -18.18 8.84
C MET A 64 19.01 -18.36 7.51
N VAL A 65 19.39 -17.60 6.47
CA VAL A 65 18.77 -17.69 5.15
C VAL A 65 19.52 -18.68 4.26
N SER A 66 18.82 -19.24 3.28
CA SER A 66 19.43 -20.19 2.34
C SER A 66 20.71 -19.61 1.72
N PRO A 67 21.81 -20.39 1.60
CA PRO A 67 23.02 -19.96 0.90
C PRO A 67 22.80 -19.56 -0.57
N LYS A 68 21.64 -19.92 -1.14
CA LYS A 68 21.23 -19.51 -2.50
C LYS A 68 20.80 -18.04 -2.57
N VAL A 69 20.49 -17.41 -1.44
CA VAL A 69 20.25 -15.97 -1.34
C VAL A 69 21.61 -15.27 -1.41
N ARG A 70 21.86 -14.58 -2.53
CA ARG A 70 23.14 -13.90 -2.79
C ARG A 70 23.25 -12.52 -2.11
N ILE A 71 22.16 -12.03 -1.54
CA ILE A 71 22.09 -10.73 -0.87
C ILE A 71 22.55 -10.89 0.58
N ARG A 72 23.58 -10.13 0.96
CA ARG A 72 24.22 -10.15 2.29
C ARG A 72 24.18 -8.79 2.99
N THR A 73 23.33 -7.90 2.51
CA THR A 73 23.16 -6.55 3.02
C THR A 73 21.67 -6.28 3.24
N SER A 74 21.35 -5.48 4.24
CA SER A 74 19.99 -5.01 4.46
C SER A 74 19.63 -3.92 3.45
N PHE A 75 18.34 -3.82 3.15
CA PHE A 75 17.76 -2.73 2.40
C PHE A 75 17.85 -1.44 3.22
N VAL A 76 18.23 -0.35 2.54
CA VAL A 76 18.26 1.00 3.08
C VAL A 76 17.44 1.86 2.13
N GLY A 77 16.30 2.34 2.61
CA GLY A 77 15.35 3.09 1.80
C GLY A 77 13.97 3.09 2.44
N CYS A 78 12.96 3.37 1.62
CA CYS A 78 11.60 3.60 2.07
C CYS A 78 10.64 2.50 1.60
N ILE A 79 9.78 2.06 2.52
CA ILE A 79 8.69 1.12 2.25
C ILE A 79 7.43 1.73 2.84
N GLN A 80 6.48 2.09 1.99
CA GLN A 80 5.23 2.72 2.42
C GLN A 80 4.12 1.70 2.64
N LYS A 81 4.00 0.70 1.76
CA LYS A 81 2.87 -0.23 1.76
C LYS A 81 3.32 -1.64 1.41
N VAL A 82 2.82 -2.61 2.18
CA VAL A 82 3.01 -4.04 1.92
C VAL A 82 1.65 -4.73 2.00
N VAL A 83 1.32 -5.49 0.96
CA VAL A 83 0.07 -6.26 0.87
C VAL A 83 0.43 -7.70 0.56
N ILE A 84 -0.12 -8.64 1.33
CA ILE A 84 0.11 -10.07 1.15
C ILE A 84 -1.25 -10.73 0.99
N ASN A 85 -1.49 -11.40 -0.14
CA ASN A 85 -2.75 -12.07 -0.44
C ASN A 85 -3.97 -11.16 -0.19
N ASN A 86 -3.92 -9.93 -0.72
CA ASN A 86 -4.95 -8.89 -0.57
C ASN A 86 -5.17 -8.37 0.86
N GLN A 87 -4.34 -8.76 1.82
CA GLN A 87 -4.37 -8.24 3.19
C GLN A 87 -3.25 -7.21 3.39
N PRO A 88 -3.58 -5.94 3.69
CA PRO A 88 -2.58 -4.93 4.00
C PRO A 88 -1.90 -5.26 5.33
N LEU A 89 -0.57 -5.22 5.34
CA LEU A 89 0.21 -5.45 6.54
C LEU A 89 0.46 -4.12 7.26
N GLN A 90 0.15 -4.08 8.56
CA GLN A 90 0.55 -2.98 9.42
C GLN A 90 2.05 -3.09 9.74
N ILE A 91 2.91 -2.58 8.87
CA ILE A 91 4.37 -2.81 8.91
C ILE A 91 5.05 -2.31 10.20
N LEU A 92 4.48 -1.31 10.88
CA LEU A 92 4.98 -0.81 12.16
C LEU A 92 4.23 -1.44 13.34
N ALA A 93 2.90 -1.31 13.37
CA ALA A 93 2.10 -1.78 14.51
C ALA A 93 2.05 -3.31 14.65
N GLY A 94 2.22 -4.05 13.54
CA GLY A 94 2.27 -5.50 13.50
C GLY A 94 3.69 -6.09 13.55
N ALA A 95 4.73 -5.26 13.70
CA ALA A 95 6.10 -5.74 13.75
C ALA A 95 6.39 -6.45 15.08
N LEU A 96 7.01 -7.63 14.99
CA LEU A 96 7.56 -8.32 16.17
C LEU A 96 8.87 -7.68 16.68
N GLY A 97 9.52 -6.86 15.84
CA GLY A 97 10.75 -6.14 16.15
C GLY A 97 11.33 -5.46 14.90
N GLY A 98 12.26 -4.53 15.11
CA GLY A 98 12.92 -3.78 14.05
C GLY A 98 14.19 -3.08 14.55
N VAL A 99 15.11 -2.80 13.64
CA VAL A 99 16.38 -2.11 13.94
C VAL A 99 16.56 -0.98 12.91
N ASN A 100 16.88 0.23 13.39
CA ASN A 100 17.07 1.42 12.55
C ASN A 100 15.86 1.71 11.62
N VAL A 101 14.66 1.58 12.16
CA VAL A 101 13.41 1.89 11.45
C VAL A 101 12.98 3.30 11.85
N ASP A 102 12.79 4.17 10.86
CA ASP A 102 12.29 5.54 11.04
C ASP A 102 11.31 5.88 9.92
N ASN A 103 10.57 6.97 10.09
CA ASN A 103 9.64 7.48 9.08
C ASN A 103 10.41 8.02 7.88
N CYS A 104 9.89 7.71 6.70
CA CYS A 104 10.39 8.29 5.46
C CYS A 104 10.00 9.77 5.33
N PRO A 105 10.87 10.60 4.73
CA PRO A 105 10.48 11.95 4.32
C PRO A 105 9.24 11.89 3.42
N HIS A 106 8.21 12.66 3.77
CA HIS A 106 6.95 12.66 3.04
C HIS A 106 6.24 14.02 3.17
N PRO A 107 5.55 14.52 2.12
CA PRO A 107 4.85 15.81 2.17
C PRO A 107 3.84 15.95 3.33
N CYS A 108 3.21 14.86 3.76
CA CYS A 108 2.28 14.86 4.90
C CYS A 108 2.89 15.38 6.20
N VAL A 109 4.22 15.35 6.38
CA VAL A 109 4.89 15.90 7.57
C VAL A 109 4.63 17.40 7.72
N ALA A 110 4.46 18.13 6.61
CA ALA A 110 4.14 19.56 6.62
C ALA A 110 2.67 19.88 6.94
N ARG A 111 1.83 18.85 7.19
CA ARG A 111 0.38 18.97 7.42
C ARG A 111 -0.35 19.76 6.32
N PRO A 112 -0.25 19.34 5.05
CA PRO A 112 -0.77 20.12 3.91
C PRO A 112 -2.32 20.19 3.85
N CYS A 113 -3.03 19.29 4.54
CA CYS A 113 -4.50 19.24 4.58
C CYS A 113 -5.13 20.13 5.68
N GLY A 114 -4.32 20.99 6.32
CA GLY A 114 -4.76 21.81 7.44
C GLY A 114 -5.17 21.00 8.68
N GLU A 115 -5.95 21.63 9.56
CA GLU A 115 -6.42 21.03 10.82
C GLU A 115 -7.64 20.12 10.65
N ARG A 116 -8.37 20.24 9.53
CA ARG A 116 -9.66 19.56 9.28
C ARG A 116 -9.61 18.46 8.22
N GLY A 117 -8.42 18.17 7.70
CA GLY A 117 -8.20 17.11 6.73
C GLY A 117 -7.21 16.07 7.23
N HIS A 118 -7.48 14.80 6.91
CA HIS A 118 -6.51 13.72 7.12
C HIS A 118 -5.64 13.55 5.89
N CYS A 119 -4.32 13.68 6.06
CA CYS A 119 -3.35 13.48 4.98
C CYS A 119 -3.17 11.99 4.72
N VAL A 120 -3.51 11.55 3.51
CA VAL A 120 -3.37 10.17 3.04
C VAL A 120 -2.12 10.09 2.16
N PRO A 121 -1.03 9.46 2.64
CA PRO A 121 0.22 9.35 1.88
C PRO A 121 0.08 8.40 0.68
N GLN A 122 0.64 8.78 -0.46
CA GLN A 122 0.65 8.01 -1.70
C GLN A 122 1.98 8.18 -2.43
N LEU A 123 2.92 7.26 -2.20
CA LEU A 123 4.28 7.32 -2.70
C LEU A 123 4.97 8.65 -2.30
N ASP A 124 5.33 9.49 -3.26
CA ASP A 124 5.87 10.85 -3.11
C ASP A 124 4.79 11.94 -3.05
N TYR A 125 3.53 11.57 -3.25
CA TYR A 125 2.39 12.47 -3.27
C TYR A 125 1.46 12.24 -2.07
N PHE A 126 0.45 13.10 -1.92
CA PHE A 126 -0.56 12.96 -0.88
C PHE A 126 -1.94 13.35 -1.40
N THR A 127 -2.96 12.74 -0.83
CA THR A 127 -4.34 13.20 -0.97
C THR A 127 -4.87 13.62 0.39
N CYS A 128 -5.86 14.50 0.41
CA CYS A 128 -6.53 14.90 1.64
C CYS A 128 -7.91 14.27 1.71
N SER A 129 -8.17 13.55 2.80
CA SER A 129 -9.53 13.15 3.17
C SER A 129 -10.13 14.27 4.01
N CYS A 130 -10.99 15.08 3.40
CA CYS A 130 -11.62 16.22 4.05
C CYS A 130 -12.86 15.82 4.84
N GLY A 131 -13.10 16.54 5.94
CA GLY A 131 -14.37 16.46 6.66
C GLY A 131 -15.56 17.03 5.86
N PRO A 132 -16.79 16.83 6.32
CA PRO A 132 -17.99 17.34 5.66
C PRO A 132 -17.93 18.85 5.40
N GLY A 133 -18.34 19.28 4.21
CA GLY A 133 -18.41 20.70 3.82
C GLY A 133 -17.10 21.29 3.26
N PHE A 134 -16.10 20.46 2.95
CA PHE A 134 -14.86 20.84 2.27
C PHE A 134 -14.65 19.94 1.05
N ASP A 135 -14.37 20.53 -0.11
CA ASP A 135 -14.19 19.81 -1.39
C ASP A 135 -12.88 20.15 -2.11
N ASP A 136 -12.06 21.05 -1.57
CA ASP A 136 -10.78 21.43 -2.17
C ASP A 136 -9.66 20.43 -1.80
N PRO A 137 -8.58 20.33 -2.61
CA PRO A 137 -7.50 19.38 -2.41
C PRO A 137 -6.75 19.49 -1.07
N GLN A 138 -6.88 20.61 -0.34
CA GLN A 138 -6.19 20.86 0.92
C GLN A 138 -7.16 21.07 2.10
N CYS A 139 -8.46 20.90 1.90
CA CYS A 139 -9.50 21.11 2.92
C CYS A 139 -9.46 22.50 3.56
N GLN A 140 -9.07 23.54 2.81
CA GLN A 140 -8.98 24.92 3.28
C GLN A 140 -10.21 25.76 2.93
N GLN A 141 -10.86 25.44 1.81
CA GLN A 141 -12.05 26.13 1.34
C GLN A 141 -13.25 25.28 1.69
N HIS A 142 -14.23 25.91 2.34
CA HIS A 142 -15.54 25.32 2.38
C HIS A 142 -16.00 25.10 0.94
N ALA A 143 -16.54 23.91 0.67
CA ALA A 143 -17.31 23.71 -0.55
C ALA A 143 -18.24 24.92 -0.65
N ALA A 144 -18.18 25.62 -1.80
CA ALA A 144 -18.97 26.82 -2.01
C ALA A 144 -20.37 26.57 -1.43
N PRO A 145 -21.00 27.53 -0.73
CA PRO A 145 -22.32 27.30 -0.20
C PRO A 145 -23.23 26.98 -1.39
N VAL A 146 -23.41 25.68 -1.69
CA VAL A 146 -24.71 25.15 -1.99
C VAL A 146 -25.47 25.65 -0.78
N LEU A 147 -26.32 26.65 -1.01
CA LEU A 147 -27.14 27.29 0.01
C LEU A 147 -27.46 26.21 1.05
N LEU A 148 -27.02 26.34 2.30
CA LEU A 148 -27.11 25.26 3.28
C LEU A 148 -28.56 24.80 3.52
N ASP A 149 -29.53 25.51 2.92
CA ASP A 149 -30.95 25.17 2.80
C ASP A 149 -31.27 24.13 1.70
N ASP A 150 -30.36 23.84 0.77
CA ASP A 150 -30.56 22.98 -0.41
C ASP A 150 -29.65 21.74 -0.45
N ILE A 151 -28.89 21.45 0.61
CA ILE A 151 -28.39 20.08 0.80
C ILE A 151 -29.55 19.31 1.40
N PRO A 152 -30.27 18.44 0.65
CA PRO A 152 -31.26 17.59 1.25
C PRO A 152 -30.52 16.66 2.22
N VAL A 153 -30.49 17.01 3.50
CA VAL A 153 -30.12 16.07 4.54
C VAL A 153 -31.21 15.01 4.51
N PRO A 154 -30.91 13.78 4.09
CA PRO A 154 -31.94 12.77 3.96
C PRO A 154 -32.55 12.53 5.34
N ARG A 155 -33.86 12.80 5.46
CA ARG A 155 -34.66 12.49 6.64
C ARG A 155 -35.34 11.16 6.41
N PHE A 156 -35.06 10.20 7.28
CA PHE A 156 -35.63 8.87 7.20
C PHE A 156 -36.90 8.81 8.06
N THR A 157 -38.07 8.78 7.41
CA THR A 157 -39.40 8.71 8.04
C THR A 157 -39.86 7.27 8.34
N GLY A 158 -38.97 6.29 8.17
CA GLY A 158 -39.24 4.86 8.37
C GLY A 158 -39.56 4.09 7.08
N ASP A 159 -39.82 4.81 5.98
CA ASP A 159 -40.15 4.31 4.64
C ASP A 159 -39.20 4.83 3.54
N SER A 160 -38.24 5.66 3.90
CA SER A 160 -37.19 6.18 3.02
C SER A 160 -35.89 5.36 3.15
N PHE A 161 -35.14 5.24 2.06
CA PHE A 161 -33.85 4.54 2.03
C PHE A 161 -32.84 5.27 1.12
N LEU A 162 -31.56 5.19 1.46
CA LEU A 162 -30.45 5.55 0.56
C LEU A 162 -30.03 4.29 -0.19
N HIS A 163 -30.04 4.36 -1.52
CA HIS A 163 -29.51 3.30 -2.37
C HIS A 163 -28.24 3.77 -3.05
N TYR A 164 -27.10 3.17 -2.70
CA TYR A 164 -25.84 3.40 -3.38
C TYR A 164 -25.72 2.42 -4.54
N SER A 165 -25.65 2.92 -5.77
CA SER A 165 -25.47 2.10 -6.98
C SER A 165 -24.01 1.72 -7.21
N ASP A 166 -23.09 2.45 -6.59
CA ASP A 166 -21.64 2.29 -6.73
C ASP A 166 -21.08 1.31 -5.69
N PRO A 167 -20.44 0.20 -6.10
CA PRO A 167 -19.89 -0.80 -5.19
C PRO A 167 -18.85 -0.26 -4.20
N ASP A 168 -18.06 0.74 -4.59
CA ASP A 168 -17.03 1.31 -3.74
C ASP A 168 -17.62 2.21 -2.65
N THR A 169 -18.72 2.89 -2.93
CA THR A 169 -19.48 3.66 -1.94
C THR A 169 -20.17 2.77 -0.90
N ILE A 170 -20.68 1.60 -1.30
CA ILE A 170 -21.24 0.61 -0.35
C ILE A 170 -20.15 0.11 0.61
N ARG A 171 -18.91 -0.09 0.14
CA ARG A 171 -17.81 -0.58 0.98
C ARG A 171 -17.35 0.43 2.03
N ARG A 172 -17.48 1.73 1.77
CA ARG A 172 -17.07 2.80 2.70
C ARG A 172 -18.12 3.15 3.75
N SER A 173 -19.38 2.79 3.53
CA SER A 173 -20.50 3.17 4.41
C SER A 173 -20.85 2.12 5.48
N VAL A 174 -20.21 0.95 5.47
CA VAL A 174 -20.49 -0.19 6.38
C VAL A 174 -19.38 -0.39 7.44
N THR A 175 -18.67 0.68 7.81
CA THR A 175 -17.70 0.69 8.94
C THR A 175 -18.13 1.64 10.03
#